data_AF-A0A932L4F1-F1
#
_entry.id   AF-A0A932L4F1-F1
#
_cell.length_a   1.000
_cell.length_b   1.000
_cell.length_c   1.000
_cell.angle_alpha   90.00
_cell.angle_beta   90.00
_cell.angle_gamma   90.00
#
_symmetry.space_group_name_H-M   'P 1'
#
loop_
_entity.id
_entity.type
_entity.pdbx_description
1 polymer ?
#
loop_
_entity_poly.entity_id
_entity_poly.type
_entity_poly.pdbx_seq_one_letter_code
_entity_poly.pdbx_strand_id
1 'polypeptide(L)'
;MTLAAEKELQHIGESRGCADHDHDLVHELGKRLDALWRYDQYIANADGHSTLQSFWRELKSQEYENVKRLKELIKQEIENDCF
;
A
#
# COMPACT_ATOMS: atom_id res chain seq x y z
N MET A 1 0.64 28.16 28.89
CA MET A 1 -0.33 27.09 28.58
C MET A 1 0.42 25.98 27.87
N THR A 2 1.17 25.19 28.62
CA THR A 2 2.24 24.33 28.05
C THR A 2 2.24 22.95 28.69
N LEU A 3 2.03 22.87 30.01
CA LEU A 3 2.05 21.64 30.79
C LEU A 3 0.92 20.63 30.48
N ALA A 4 -0.25 21.08 30.03
CA ALA A 4 -1.35 20.16 29.70
C ALA A 4 -1.13 19.46 28.35
N ALA A 5 -0.57 20.16 27.37
CA ALA A 5 -0.26 19.58 26.06
C ALA A 5 0.90 18.59 26.14
N GLU A 6 1.91 18.83 26.97
CA GLU A 6 3.04 17.90 27.16
C GLU A 6 2.60 16.56 27.75
N LYS A 7 1.58 16.56 28.63
CA LYS A 7 1.05 15.35 29.26
C LYS A 7 0.23 14.49 28.28
N GLU A 8 -0.51 15.12 27.38
CA GLU A 8 -1.30 14.44 26.34
C GLU A 8 -0.42 13.83 25.23
N LEU A 9 0.75 14.44 24.96
CA LEU A 9 1.69 13.95 23.95
C LEU A 9 2.69 12.89 24.50
N GLN A 10 2.68 12.63 25.81
CA GLN A 10 3.66 11.75 26.49
C GLN A 10 3.65 10.31 25.94
N HIS A 11 2.49 9.86 25.45
CA HIS A 11 2.29 8.50 24.95
C HIS A 11 2.44 8.39 23.42
N ILE A 12 2.65 9.50 22.72
CA ILE A 12 2.85 9.49 21.27
C ILE A 12 4.19 8.83 20.96
N GLY A 13 4.12 7.66 20.31
CA GLY A 13 5.29 6.86 19.97
C GLY A 13 5.58 5.71 20.94
N GLU A 14 4.80 5.52 22.00
CA GLU A 14 4.91 4.31 22.84
C GLU A 14 4.45 3.05 22.10
N SER A 15 3.51 3.19 21.16
CA SER A 15 3.00 2.10 20.33
C SER A 15 3.69 2.01 18.95
N ARG A 16 5.03 2.06 18.94
CA ARG A 16 5.87 1.78 17.74
C ARG A 16 5.89 0.27 17.47
N GLY A 17 4.79 -0.25 16.96
CA GLY A 17 4.63 -1.68 16.68
C GLY A 17 5.48 -2.20 15.50
N CYS A 18 5.95 -1.30 14.63
CA CYS A 18 6.87 -1.57 13.52
C CYS A 18 7.63 -0.27 13.17
N ALA A 19 8.73 -0.36 12.41
CA ALA A 19 9.40 0.84 11.93
C ALA A 19 8.56 1.53 10.85
N ASP A 20 8.75 2.84 10.70
CA ASP A 20 7.94 3.65 9.77
C ASP A 20 8.03 3.11 8.32
N HIS A 21 9.22 2.64 7.90
CA HIS A 21 9.41 2.10 6.57
C HIS A 21 8.69 0.74 6.36
N ASP A 22 8.58 -0.09 7.40
CA ASP A 22 7.85 -1.37 7.34
C ASP A 22 6.35 -1.13 7.26
N HIS A 23 5.84 -0.20 8.08
CA HIS A 23 4.47 0.27 8.00
C HIS A 23 4.15 0.75 6.57
N ASP A 24 5.02 1.57 5.99
CA ASP A 24 4.83 2.13 4.66
C ASP A 24 4.79 1.05 3.58
N LEU A 25 5.67 0.05 3.66
CA LEU A 25 5.68 -1.09 2.74
C LEU A 25 4.38 -1.92 2.84
N VAL A 26 3.93 -2.22 4.05
CA VAL A 26 2.69 -2.97 4.29
C VAL A 26 1.47 -2.19 3.84
N HIS A 27 1.42 -0.90 4.18
CA HIS A 27 0.32 -0.02 3.81
C HIS A 27 0.20 0.12 2.28
N GLU A 28 1.32 0.35 1.60
CA GLU A 28 1.36 0.45 0.15
C GLU A 28 0.98 -0.87 -0.52
N LEU A 29 1.38 -2.02 0.05
CA LEU A 29 0.96 -3.33 -0.45
C LEU A 29 -0.55 -3.49 -0.36
N GLY A 30 -1.15 -3.10 0.76
CA GLY A 30 -2.61 -3.10 0.94
C GLY A 30 -3.33 -2.27 -0.13
N LYS A 31 -2.86 -1.03 -0.36
CA LYS A 31 -3.43 -0.15 -1.39
C LYS A 31 -3.39 -0.74 -2.79
N ARG A 32 -2.26 -1.35 -3.16
CA ARG A 32 -2.08 -1.94 -4.50
C ARG A 32 -2.94 -3.19 -4.71
N LEU A 33 -3.06 -4.04 -3.70
CA LEU A 33 -3.94 -5.20 -3.74
C LEU A 33 -5.41 -4.78 -3.90
N ASP A 34 -5.84 -3.74 -3.19
CA ASP A 34 -7.18 -3.17 -3.32
C ASP A 34 -7.40 -2.55 -4.72
N ALA A 35 -6.39 -1.88 -5.29
CA ALA A 35 -6.46 -1.36 -6.67
C ALA A 35 -6.64 -2.47 -7.70
N LEU A 36 -5.92 -3.60 -7.58
CA LEU A 36 -6.08 -4.76 -8.46
C LEU A 36 -7.53 -5.26 -8.50
N TRP A 37 -8.17 -5.34 -7.34
CA TRP A 37 -9.57 -5.75 -7.25
C TRP A 37 -10.51 -4.72 -7.88
N ARG A 38 -10.28 -3.43 -7.67
CA ARG A 38 -11.09 -2.38 -8.29
C ARG A 38 -10.96 -2.35 -9.81
N TYR A 39 -9.79 -2.66 -10.38
CA TYR A 39 -9.63 -2.68 -11.83
C TYR A 39 -10.54 -3.70 -12.52
N ASP A 40 -10.86 -4.83 -11.89
CA ASP A 40 -11.83 -5.77 -12.44
C ASP A 40 -13.21 -5.12 -12.62
N GLN A 41 -13.66 -4.35 -11.62
CA GLN A 41 -14.89 -3.58 -11.71
C GLN A 41 -14.79 -2.47 -12.75
N TYR A 42 -13.65 -1.79 -12.88
CA TYR A 42 -13.47 -0.71 -13.87
C TYR A 42 -13.50 -1.25 -15.30
N ILE A 43 -12.91 -2.41 -15.55
CA ILE A 43 -12.96 -3.11 -16.83
C ILE A 43 -14.41 -3.51 -17.16
N ALA A 44 -15.14 -4.04 -16.19
CA ALA A 44 -16.56 -4.39 -16.34
C ALA A 44 -17.43 -3.15 -16.61
N ASN A 45 -17.19 -2.05 -15.90
CA ASN A 45 -17.92 -0.79 -16.09
C ASN A 45 -17.64 -0.13 -17.45
N ALA A 46 -16.48 -0.42 -18.05
CA ALA A 46 -16.10 0.06 -19.37
C ALA A 46 -16.60 -0.84 -20.52
N ASP A 47 -17.61 -1.68 -20.29
CA ASP A 47 -18.18 -2.53 -21.33
C ASP A 47 -18.66 -1.71 -22.55
N GLY A 48 -18.39 -2.22 -23.75
CA GLY A 48 -18.59 -1.50 -25.00
C GLY A 48 -17.56 -0.39 -25.31
N HIS A 49 -16.68 -0.03 -24.37
CA HIS A 49 -15.62 0.97 -24.55
C HIS A 49 -14.24 0.32 -24.61
N SER A 50 -13.89 -0.29 -25.75
CA SER A 50 -12.67 -1.09 -25.93
C SER A 50 -11.38 -0.36 -25.50
N THR A 51 -11.22 0.92 -25.84
CA THR A 51 -10.05 1.72 -25.44
C THR A 51 -9.96 1.87 -23.92
N LEU A 52 -11.08 2.12 -23.23
CA LEU A 52 -11.10 2.24 -21.77
C LEU A 52 -10.79 0.89 -21.11
N GLN A 53 -11.34 -0.21 -21.62
CA GLN A 53 -11.03 -1.52 -21.08
C GLN A 53 -9.55 -1.87 -21.24
N SER A 54 -8.96 -1.59 -22.40
CA SER A 54 -7.53 -1.81 -22.63
C SER A 54 -6.67 -0.99 -21.68
N PHE A 55 -7.01 0.28 -21.46
CA PHE A 55 -6.34 1.13 -20.48
C PHE A 55 -6.39 0.53 -19.06
N TRP A 56 -7.56 0.10 -18.59
CA TRP A 56 -7.67 -0.51 -17.25
C TRP A 56 -6.94 -1.85 -17.13
N ARG A 57 -6.92 -2.66 -18.20
CA ARG A 57 -6.13 -3.91 -18.25
C ARG A 57 -4.64 -3.63 -18.17
N GLU A 58 -4.16 -2.58 -18.85
CA GLU A 58 -2.77 -2.16 -18.79
C GLU A 58 -2.38 -1.73 -17.38
N LEU A 59 -3.16 -0.85 -16.74
CA LEU A 59 -2.93 -0.44 -15.35
C LEU A 59 -2.96 -1.62 -14.39
N LYS A 60 -3.91 -2.56 -14.57
CA LYS A 60 -3.95 -3.79 -13.77
C LYS A 60 -2.68 -4.62 -13.93
N SER A 61 -2.17 -4.77 -15.16
CA SER A 61 -0.92 -5.48 -15.43
C SER A 61 0.28 -4.81 -14.76
N GLN A 62 0.35 -3.48 -14.80
CA GLN A 62 1.40 -2.73 -14.11
C GLN A 62 1.34 -2.95 -12.59
N GLU A 63 0.14 -2.96 -12.01
CA GLU A 63 -0.02 -3.21 -10.58
C GLU A 63 0.37 -4.63 -10.15
N TYR A 64 0.19 -5.65 -11.00
CA TYR A 64 0.72 -6.99 -10.70
C TYR A 64 2.24 -6.99 -10.53
N GLU A 65 2.96 -6.32 -11.42
CA GLU A 65 4.42 -6.20 -11.33
C GLU A 65 4.85 -5.37 -10.12
N ASN A 66 4.11 -4.29 -9.81
CA ASN A 66 4.37 -3.49 -8.63
C ASN A 66 4.15 -4.27 -7.33
N VAL A 67 3.07 -5.05 -7.23
CA VAL A 67 2.80 -5.93 -6.07
C VAL A 67 3.90 -6.98 -5.92
N LYS A 68 4.37 -7.56 -7.03
CA LYS A 68 5.47 -8.54 -7.00
C LYS A 68 6.76 -7.91 -6.46
N ARG A 69 7.16 -6.76 -7.00
CA ARG A 69 8.34 -6.01 -6.54
C ARG A 69 8.24 -5.61 -5.07
N LEU A 70 7.07 -5.17 -4.63
CA LEU A 70 6.87 -4.75 -3.24
C LEU A 70 6.96 -5.92 -2.27
N LYS A 71 6.45 -7.10 -2.65
CA LYS A 71 6.63 -8.34 -1.86
C LYS A 71 8.10 -8.75 -1.78
N GLU A 72 8.86 -8.56 -2.86
CA GLU A 72 10.30 -8.84 -2.88
C GLU A 72 11.06 -7.88 -1.95
N LEU A 73 10.71 -6.60 -1.91
CA LEU A 73 11.28 -5.64 -0.97
C LEU A 73 10.96 -5.98 0.49
N ILE A 74 9.69 -6.25 0.81
CA ILE A 74 9.29 -6.69 2.16
C ILE A 74 10.09 -7.93 2.58
N LYS A 75 10.25 -8.90 1.68
CA LYS A 75 11.06 -10.09 1.95
C LYS A 75 12.51 -9.73 2.27
N GLN A 76 13.12 -8.80 1.54
CA GLN A 76 14.50 -8.36 1.78
C GLN A 76 14.65 -7.68 3.14
N GLU A 77 13.71 -6.80 3.53
CA GLU A 77 13.74 -6.15 4.85
C GLU A 77 13.63 -7.17 5.99
N ILE A 78 12.78 -8.20 5.83
CA ILE A 78 12.69 -9.32 6.79
C ILE A 78 14.00 -10.11 6.86
N GLU A 79 14.60 -10.44 5.71
CA GLU A 79 15.88 -11.18 5.66
C GLU A 79 17.04 -10.38 6.27
N ASN A 80 16.96 -9.05 6.25
CA ASN A 80 17.94 -8.14 6.84
C ASN A 80 17.70 -7.87 8.35
N ASP A 81 16.72 -8.52 8.98
CA ASP A 81 16.31 -8.29 10.38
C ASP A 81 15.94 -6.82 10.67
N CYS A 82 15.36 -6.15 9.66
CA CYS A 82 15.00 -4.73 9.68
C CYS A 82 13.50 -4.52 9.43
N PHE A 83 12.67 -5.53 9.74
CA PHE A 83 11.21 -5.56 9.57
C PHE A 83 10.47 -5.94 10.86
#